data_AF-A0A4R4X6R1-F1
#
_entry.id   AF-A0A4R4X6R1-F1
#
_cell.length_a   1.000
_cell.length_b   1.000
_cell.length_c   1.000
_cell.angle_alpha   90.00
_cell.angle_beta   90.00
_cell.angle_gamma   90.00
#
_symmetry.space_group_name_H-M   'P 1'
#
loop_
_entity.id
_entity.type
_entity.pdbx_description
1 polymer ?
#
loop_
_entity_poly.entity_id
_entity_poly.type
_entity_poly.pdbx_seq_one_letter_code
_entity_poly.pdbx_strand_id
1 'polypeptide(L)'
;MTWPPVFGDKGRLWVTTNDAVYQYVKSTGEFTTENANEGKVDVRLVKAIGDQQGTGQILRTRPKNGCGASWCTDTVEFFGGTASRTVRRPLAVRVSAWAWRLRR
;
A
#
# COMPACT_ATOMS: atom_id res chain seq x y z
N MET A 1 16.55 0.32 4.06
CA MET A 1 15.15 0.49 3.60
C MET A 1 14.70 -0.82 2.99
N THR A 2 13.58 -1.40 3.45
CA THR A 2 13.04 -2.66 2.90
C THR A 2 11.55 -2.48 2.58
N TRP A 3 11.21 -2.64 1.30
CA TRP A 3 9.83 -2.68 0.82
C TRP A 3 9.20 -4.04 1.14
N PRO A 4 7.90 -4.11 1.46
CA PRO A 4 7.27 -5.39 1.76
C PRO A 4 7.13 -6.21 0.46
N PRO A 5 7.39 -7.53 0.50
CA PRO A 5 7.18 -8.40 -0.65
C PRO A 5 5.69 -8.57 -0.94
N VAL A 6 5.37 -8.86 -2.21
CA VAL A 6 4.02 -9.23 -2.62
C VAL A 6 3.73 -10.66 -2.15
N PHE A 7 2.56 -10.90 -1.57
CA PHE A 7 2.15 -12.23 -1.14
C PHE A 7 2.07 -13.18 -2.35
N GLY A 8 2.64 -14.38 -2.22
CA GLY A 8 2.72 -15.35 -3.31
C GLY A 8 3.84 -15.07 -4.34
N ASP A 9 4.42 -13.86 -4.37
CA ASP A 9 5.51 -13.51 -5.29
C ASP A 9 6.64 -12.72 -4.58
N LYS A 10 7.67 -13.46 -4.14
CA LYS A 10 8.87 -12.87 -3.50
C LYS A 10 9.76 -12.08 -4.46
N GLY A 11 9.55 -12.22 -5.77
CA GLY A 11 10.22 -11.47 -6.83
C GLY A 11 9.70 -10.05 -6.95
N ARG A 12 8.55 -9.74 -6.34
CA ARG A 12 7.91 -8.43 -6.39
C ARG A 12 7.86 -7.77 -5.03
N LEU A 13 7.98 -6.44 -5.01
CA LEU A 13 7.86 -5.61 -3.82
C LEU A 13 6.81 -4.53 -4.04
N TRP A 14 6.01 -4.22 -3.02
CA TRP A 14 5.14 -3.07 -3.07
C TRP A 14 5.90 -1.76 -2.90
N VAL A 15 5.56 -0.77 -3.72
CA VAL A 15 6.15 0.56 -3.67
C VAL A 15 5.03 1.59 -3.77
N THR A 16 5.08 2.59 -2.90
CA THR A 16 4.08 3.66 -2.87
C THR A 16 4.76 5.00 -3.12
N THR A 17 4.13 5.82 -3.94
CA THR A 17 4.48 7.23 -4.13
C THR A 17 3.28 8.11 -3.77
N ASN A 18 3.45 9.42 -3.80
CA ASN A 18 2.30 10.32 -3.61
C ASN A 18 1.29 10.24 -4.76
N ASP A 19 1.69 9.74 -5.93
CA ASP A 19 0.86 9.75 -7.13
C ASP A 19 0.30 8.38 -7.49
N ALA A 20 1.00 7.29 -7.17
CA ALA A 20 0.58 5.94 -7.54
C ALA A 20 1.21 4.86 -6.67
N VAL A 21 0.63 3.67 -6.77
CA VAL A 21 1.13 2.41 -6.22
C VAL A 21 1.76 1.59 -7.34
N TYR A 22 2.96 1.09 -7.09
CA TYR A 22 3.71 0.24 -8.01
C TYR A 22 4.09 -1.08 -7.36
N GLN A 23 4.40 -2.07 -8.19
CA GLN A 23 5.20 -3.21 -7.83
C GLN A 23 6.57 -3.09 -8.49
N TYR A 24 7.63 -3.25 -7.69
CA TYR A 24 8.99 -3.36 -8.20
C TYR A 24 9.31 -4.83 -8.47
N VAL A 25 9.66 -5.15 -9.72
CA VAL A 25 10.03 -6.49 -10.16
C VAL A 25 11.54 -6.65 -10.03
N LYS A 26 12.00 -7.49 -9.10
CA LYS A 26 13.44 -7.64 -8.80
C LYS A 26 14.26 -8.21 -9.96
N SER A 27 13.65 -9.06 -10.80
CA SER A 27 14.36 -9.72 -11.90
C SER A 27 14.67 -8.77 -13.06
N THR A 28 13.77 -7.83 -13.37
CA THR A 28 13.96 -6.85 -14.45
C THR A 28 14.42 -5.49 -13.94
N GLY A 29 14.24 -5.21 -12.65
CA GLY A 29 14.54 -3.91 -12.06
C GLY A 29 13.51 -2.82 -12.38
N GLU A 30 12.31 -3.21 -12.82
CA GLU A 30 11.29 -2.29 -13.33
C GLU A 30 10.18 -2.05 -12.31
N PHE A 31 9.54 -0.90 -12.42
CA PHE A 31 8.30 -0.58 -11.71
C PHE A 31 7.11 -0.80 -12.65
N THR A 32 6.12 -1.55 -12.18
CA THR A 32 4.88 -1.79 -12.91
C THR A 32 3.66 -1.47 -12.06
N THR A 33 2.61 -0.97 -12.66
CA THR A 33 1.28 -0.83 -12.04
C THR A 33 0.43 -2.08 -12.23
N GLU A 34 0.86 -3.01 -13.10
CA GLU A 34 0.16 -4.25 -13.40
C GLU A 34 0.17 -5.16 -12.16
N ASN A 35 -1.01 -5.33 -11.57
CA ASN A 35 -1.24 -6.22 -10.46
C ASN A 35 -2.67 -6.77 -10.50
N ALA A 36 -2.93 -7.88 -9.81
CA ALA A 36 -4.24 -8.55 -9.85
C ALA A 36 -5.44 -7.69 -9.37
N ASN A 37 -5.18 -6.53 -8.74
CA ASN A 37 -6.20 -5.58 -8.28
C ASN A 37 -6.02 -4.20 -8.94
N GLU A 38 -5.50 -4.18 -10.17
CA GLU A 38 -5.28 -2.98 -10.98
C GLU A 38 -6.52 -2.06 -10.98
N GLY A 39 -6.27 -0.76 -10.85
CA GLY A 39 -7.31 0.29 -10.76
C GLY A 39 -8.04 0.42 -9.42
N LYS A 40 -8.02 -0.60 -8.53
CA LYS A 40 -8.62 -0.48 -7.18
C LYS A 40 -7.63 -0.03 -6.14
N VAL A 41 -6.42 -0.60 -6.17
CA VAL A 41 -5.37 -0.32 -5.18
C VAL A 41 -4.51 0.87 -5.57
N ASP A 42 -4.32 1.08 -6.88
CA ASP A 42 -3.55 2.18 -7.44
C ASP A 42 -4.35 3.49 -7.41
N VAL A 43 -4.08 4.31 -6.40
CA VAL A 43 -4.66 5.63 -6.22
C VAL A 43 -3.61 6.60 -5.70
N ARG A 44 -3.87 7.89 -5.84
CA ARG A 44 -3.02 8.93 -5.27
C ARG A 44 -3.06 8.93 -3.74
N LEU A 45 -1.98 9.44 -3.14
CA LEU A 45 -1.82 9.65 -1.70
C LEU A 45 -1.97 8.34 -0.90
N VAL A 46 -1.36 7.26 -1.38
CA VAL A 46 -1.23 6.03 -0.59
C VAL A 46 -0.04 6.19 0.32
N LYS A 47 -0.31 6.08 1.62
CA LYS A 47 0.73 6.16 2.64
C LYS A 47 1.43 4.82 2.79
N ALA A 48 0.66 3.74 2.86
CA ALA A 48 1.16 2.40 3.07
C ALA A 48 0.34 1.38 2.29
N ILE A 49 1.02 0.36 1.78
CA ILE A 49 0.38 -0.81 1.19
C ILE A 49 1.17 -2.09 1.53
N GLY A 50 0.48 -3.22 1.57
CA GLY A 50 1.08 -4.54 1.73
C GLY A 50 0.02 -5.62 1.79
N ASP A 51 0.44 -6.86 1.98
CA ASP A 51 -0.47 -8.01 2.01
C ASP A 51 -0.58 -8.63 3.41
N GLN A 52 -1.77 -9.09 3.75
CA GLN A 52 -2.01 -9.91 4.93
C GLN A 52 -1.42 -11.31 4.69
N GLN A 53 -0.53 -11.71 5.59
CA GLN A 53 0.06 -13.04 5.58
C GLN A 53 -1.03 -14.10 5.75
N GLY A 54 -1.00 -15.13 4.89
CA GLY A 54 -1.92 -16.27 4.91
C GLY A 54 -3.15 -16.12 4.02
N THR A 55 -3.65 -14.91 3.78
CA THR A 55 -4.83 -14.68 2.92
C THR A 55 -4.48 -14.01 1.59
N GLY A 56 -3.37 -13.28 1.52
CA GLY A 56 -3.03 -12.46 0.34
C GLY A 56 -3.97 -11.27 0.13
N GLN A 57 -4.79 -10.93 1.13
CA GLN A 57 -5.62 -9.74 1.09
C GLN A 57 -4.72 -8.50 1.16
N ILE A 58 -4.90 -7.58 0.22
CA ILE A 58 -4.13 -6.33 0.17
C ILE A 58 -4.72 -5.35 1.19
N LEU A 59 -3.85 -4.68 1.93
CA LEU A 59 -4.17 -3.63 2.88
C LEU A 59 -3.57 -2.33 2.40
N ARG A 60 -4.37 -1.26 2.44
CA ARG A 60 -3.96 0.09 2.05
C ARG A 60 -4.33 1.08 3.13
N THR A 61 -3.51 2.12 3.27
CA THR A 61 -3.82 3.29 4.08
C THR A 61 -3.63 4.58 3.31
N ARG A 62 -4.45 5.58 3.63
CA ARG A 62 -4.37 6.93 3.04
C ARG A 62 -4.37 7.99 4.15
N PRO A 63 -3.82 9.19 3.88
CA PRO A 63 -3.99 10.31 4.78
C PRO A 63 -5.47 10.62 5.02
N LYS A 64 -5.82 10.88 6.27
CA LYS A 64 -7.17 11.33 6.65
C LYS A 64 -7.39 12.77 6.17
N ASN A 65 -8.49 13.01 5.45
CA ASN A 65 -8.92 14.36 5.11
C ASN A 65 -9.24 15.18 6.37
N GLY A 66 -8.76 16.42 6.41
CA GLY A 66 -8.97 17.32 7.54
C GLY A 66 -8.02 17.09 8.72
N CYS A 67 -7.02 16.20 8.62
CA CYS A 67 -5.90 16.23 9.55
C CYS A 67 -4.91 17.32 9.15
N GLY A 68 -4.42 18.10 10.11
CA GLY A 68 -3.42 19.14 9.87
C GLY A 68 -2.07 18.63 9.37
N ALA A 69 -1.86 17.32 9.34
CA ALA A 69 -0.65 16.71 8.81
C ALA A 69 -0.97 15.60 7.78
N SER A 70 -0.16 15.54 6.73
CA SER A 70 -0.26 14.55 5.64
C SER A 70 0.05 13.10 6.07
N TRP A 71 0.38 12.88 7.34
CA TRP A 71 0.74 11.58 7.88
C TRP A 71 -0.36 10.93 8.73
N CYS A 72 -1.44 11.63 9.08
CA CYS A 72 -2.48 11.03 9.92
C CYS A 72 -3.29 9.99 9.13
N THR A 73 -3.56 8.84 9.72
CA THR A 73 -4.37 7.78 9.12
C THR A 73 -5.30 7.22 10.19
N ASP A 74 -6.58 7.07 9.88
CA ASP A 74 -7.58 6.44 10.76
C ASP A 74 -8.35 5.30 10.07
N THR A 75 -8.03 5.05 8.80
CA THR A 75 -8.73 4.11 7.94
C THR A 75 -7.72 3.17 7.26
N VAL A 76 -7.96 1.87 7.40
CA VAL A 76 -7.32 0.81 6.63
C VAL A 76 -8.37 0.24 5.68
N GLU A 77 -8.02 0.12 4.42
CA GLU A 77 -8.87 -0.44 3.36
C GLU A 77 -8.32 -1.80 2.95
N PHE A 78 -9.22 -2.75 2.66
CA PHE A 78 -8.86 -4.12 2.34
C PHE A 78 -9.36 -4.48 0.93
N PHE A 79 -8.51 -5.15 0.13
CA PHE A 79 -8.80 -5.54 -1.25
C PHE A 79 -8.44 -7.01 -1.48
N GLY A 80 -9.27 -7.73 -2.23
CA GLY A 80 -9.14 -9.19 -2.39
C GLY A 80 -9.65 -9.93 -1.15
N GLY A 81 -10.46 -10.98 -1.34
CA GLY A 81 -11.28 -11.59 -0.28
C GLY A 81 -12.57 -10.81 0.00
N THR A 82 -13.64 -11.49 0.40
CA THR A 82 -15.06 -11.07 0.35
C THR A 82 -15.45 -9.85 1.21
N ALA A 83 -14.52 -9.10 1.80
CA ALA A 83 -14.87 -7.95 2.65
C ALA A 83 -13.79 -6.86 2.67
N SER A 84 -14.21 -5.62 2.38
CA SER A 84 -13.51 -4.41 2.82
C SER A 84 -14.07 -4.01 4.19
N ARG A 85 -13.20 -3.75 5.17
CA ARG A 85 -13.60 -3.36 6.54
C ARG A 85 -12.89 -2.08 6.96
N THR A 86 -13.65 -1.02 7.19
CA THR A 86 -13.14 0.21 7.81
C THR A 86 -13.05 0.01 9.32
N VAL A 87 -11.84 -0.02 9.87
CA VAL A 87 -11.62 -0.13 11.33
C VAL A 87 -11.24 1.23 11.89
N ARG A 88 -12.12 1.85 12.68
CA ARG A 88 -11.93 3.19 13.29
C ARG A 88 -11.18 3.16 14.65
N ARG A 89 -10.26 2.21 14.86
CA ARG A 89 -9.49 2.07 16.11
C ARG A 89 -8.03 1.71 15.82
N PRO A 90 -7.07 2.05 16.71
CA PRO A 90 -5.66 1.82 16.47
C PRO A 90 -5.37 0.32 16.58
N LEU A 91 -5.52 -0.40 15.46
CA LEU A 91 -4.92 -1.71 15.27
C LEU A 91 -3.54 -1.48 14.68
N ALA A 92 -2.52 -2.04 15.32
CA ALA A 92 -1.18 -2.10 14.77
C ALA A 92 -1.17 -3.11 13.62
N VAL A 93 -1.68 -2.70 12.46
CA VAL A 93 -1.42 -3.39 11.20
C VAL A 93 -0.04 -2.94 10.74
N ARG A 94 0.90 -3.88 10.63
CA ARG A 94 2.26 -3.58 10.17
C ARG A 94 2.24 -3.41 8.65
N VAL A 95 1.80 -2.25 8.19
CA VAL A 95 1.90 -1.86 6.78
C VAL A 95 3.13 -0.98 6.64
N SER A 96 4.12 -1.43 5.86
CA SER A 96 5.32 -0.66 5.61
C SER A 96 5.00 0.49 4.64
N ALA A 97 5.04 1.70 5.18
CA ALA A 97 4.64 2.95 4.54
C ALA A 97 5.87 3.82 4.27
N TRP A 98 6.21 4.13 3.03
CA TRP A 98 7.26 5.12 2.76
C TRP A 98 6.81 6.08 1.66
N ALA A 99 6.76 7.37 2.00
CA ALA A 99 6.42 8.46 1.10
C ALA A 99 7.71 9.17 0.66
N TRP A 100 7.92 9.30 -0.65
CA TRP A 100 8.99 10.14 -1.20
C TRP A 100 8.67 11.63 -0.99
N ARG A 101 9.62 12.38 -0.41
CA ARG A 101 9.61 13.84 -0.43
C ARG A 101 10.62 14.28 -1.48
N LEU A 102 10.17 14.57 -2.70
CA LEU A 102 10.96 15.36 -3.64
C LEU A 102 11.20 16.74 -3.03
N ARG A 103 12.44 17.04 -2.62
CA ARG A 103 12.86 18.42 -2.37
C ARG A 103 13.17 19.01 -3.74
N ARG A 104 12.51 20.12 -4.08
CA ARG A 104 13.00 21.03 -5.12
C ARG A 104 14.24 21.73 -4.60
#